data_AF-A0A6L3MQA6-F1
#
_entry.id   AF-A0A6L3MQA6-F1
#
_cell.length_a   1.000
_cell.length_b   1.000
_cell.length_c   1.000
_cell.angle_alpha   90.00
_cell.angle_beta   90.00
_cell.angle_gamma   90.00
#
_symmetry.space_group_name_H-M   'P 1'
#
loop_
_entity.id
_entity.type
_entity.pdbx_description
1 polymer ?
#
loop_
_entity_poly.entity_id
_entity_poly.type
_entity_poly.pdbx_seq_one_letter_code
_entity_poly.pdbx_strand_id
1 'polypeptide(L)'
;RVVAWLEQLGWPLRAALFVAAGVLVVFAGVSAGPEWVSPARWSAALSGHDDVARMLIDLRMPRLLCALLAGALLAVSGVAMQSVVRNPLAGPEVLGVTQGAGLVTLFALSTWPLMGHATLAVSALTGGTLSLAITLALNHRHRYAPLAVALTGIVIGALWTTLAQWLITQESVQPARFVVWLVGGTYGRSWGEVSMLLPWCVLAIPVFAWLARPLDMLALGDDQAAALGLPVAALRPLALTIATLAA
;
A
#
# COMPACT_ATOMS: atom_id res chain seq x y z
N ARG A 1 20.18 -16.25 -8.88
CA ARG A 1 20.88 -17.14 -7.93
C ARG A 1 20.09 -17.29 -6.62
N VAL A 2 19.76 -16.19 -5.92
CA VAL A 2 18.96 -16.25 -4.68
C VAL A 2 17.53 -16.79 -4.91
N VAL A 3 16.83 -16.32 -5.95
CA VAL A 3 15.46 -16.78 -6.26
C VAL A 3 15.42 -18.29 -6.55
N ALA A 4 16.30 -18.78 -7.42
CA ALA A 4 16.39 -20.20 -7.74
C ALA A 4 16.71 -21.08 -6.51
N TRP A 5 17.48 -20.57 -5.55
CA TRP A 5 17.74 -21.27 -4.28
C TRP A 5 16.49 -21.26 -3.38
N LEU A 6 15.79 -20.13 -3.26
CA LEU A 6 14.52 -20.05 -2.54
C LEU A 6 13.49 -21.02 -3.13
N GLU A 7 13.46 -21.16 -4.45
CA GLU A 7 12.58 -22.07 -5.17
C GLU A 7 12.82 -23.56 -4.89
N GLN A 8 13.99 -23.93 -4.37
CA GLN A 8 14.27 -25.32 -3.96
C GLN A 8 13.69 -25.64 -2.57
N LEU A 9 13.42 -24.61 -1.75
CA LEU A 9 12.88 -24.78 -0.40
C LEU A 9 11.37 -25.03 -0.48
N GLY A 10 10.81 -25.86 0.40
CA GLY A 10 9.36 -25.99 0.53
C GLY A 10 8.71 -24.65 0.90
N TRP A 11 7.45 -24.43 0.50
CA TRP A 11 6.70 -23.23 0.85
C TRP A 11 6.68 -22.88 2.36
N PRO A 12 6.59 -23.83 3.33
CA PRO A 12 6.59 -23.45 4.75
C PRO A 12 7.94 -22.89 5.19
N LEU A 13 9.04 -23.39 4.61
CA LEU A 13 10.38 -22.92 4.95
C LEU A 13 10.64 -21.52 4.39
N ARG A 14 10.15 -21.24 3.17
CA ARG A 14 10.20 -19.88 2.60
C ARG A 14 9.41 -18.90 3.47
N ALA A 15 8.20 -19.27 3.87
CA ALA A 15 7.37 -18.44 4.75
C ALA A 15 8.08 -18.18 6.09
N ALA A 16 8.63 -19.21 6.73
CA ALA A 16 9.37 -19.07 7.97
C ALA A 16 10.60 -18.15 7.83
N LEU A 17 11.35 -18.24 6.73
CA LEU A 17 12.47 -17.36 6.43
C LEU A 17 12.05 -15.89 6.30
N PHE A 18 10.96 -15.61 5.56
CA PHE A 18 10.46 -14.24 5.41
C PHE A 18 9.92 -13.68 6.72
N VAL A 19 9.22 -14.49 7.52
CA VAL A 19 8.76 -14.09 8.86
C VAL A 19 9.95 -13.79 9.77
N ALA A 20 10.97 -14.67 9.80
CA ALA A 20 12.17 -14.47 10.60
C ALA A 20 12.93 -13.20 10.17
N ALA A 21 13.06 -12.96 8.86
CA ALA A 21 13.66 -11.73 8.34
C ALA A 21 12.85 -10.49 8.75
N GLY A 22 11.51 -10.54 8.68
CA GLY A 22 10.64 -9.46 9.14
C GLY A 22 10.80 -9.16 10.63
N VAL A 23 10.83 -10.20 11.48
CA VAL A 23 11.06 -10.07 12.92
C VAL A 23 12.43 -9.46 13.21
N LEU A 24 13.48 -9.90 12.51
CA LEU A 24 14.83 -9.34 12.65
C LEU A 24 14.88 -7.87 12.23
N VAL A 25 14.22 -7.49 11.14
CA VAL A 25 14.15 -6.09 10.68
C VAL A 25 13.41 -5.22 11.69
N VAL A 26 12.29 -5.70 12.26
CA VAL A 26 11.58 -4.97 13.31
C VAL A 26 12.45 -4.83 14.55
N PHE A 27 13.06 -5.91 15.04
CA PHE A 27 13.91 -5.88 16.22
C PHE A 27 15.11 -4.93 16.04
N ALA A 28 15.81 -5.03 14.91
CA ALA A 28 16.92 -4.15 14.59
C ALA A 28 16.46 -2.69 14.42
N GLY A 29 15.33 -2.47 13.75
CA GLY A 29 14.77 -1.13 13.51
C GLY A 29 14.34 -0.43 14.79
N VAL A 30 13.75 -1.15 15.75
CA VAL A 30 13.34 -0.57 17.04
C VAL A 30 14.57 -0.24 17.88
N SER A 31 15.58 -1.12 17.82
CA SER A 31 16.85 -0.96 18.55
C SER A 31 17.67 0.21 18.00
N ALA A 32 17.60 0.45 16.69
CA ALA A 32 18.26 1.54 16.00
C ALA A 32 17.52 2.88 16.19
N GLY A 33 18.25 3.91 16.60
CA GLY A 33 17.74 5.27 16.76
C GLY A 33 18.77 6.19 17.40
N PRO A 34 18.41 7.44 17.73
CA PRO A 34 19.32 8.39 18.38
C PRO A 34 19.91 7.84 19.68
N GLU A 35 19.10 7.09 20.41
CA GLU A 35 19.53 6.28 21.54
C GLU A 35 19.39 4.80 21.16
N TRP A 36 20.50 4.06 21.24
CA TRP A 36 20.53 2.63 20.94
C TRP A 36 19.93 1.82 22.10
N VAL A 37 18.96 0.97 21.78
CA VAL A 37 18.37 0.03 22.75
C VAL A 37 19.07 -1.31 22.60
N SER A 38 19.97 -1.64 23.52
CA SER A 38 20.68 -2.92 23.51
C SER A 38 19.76 -4.10 23.90
N PRO A 39 20.13 -5.35 23.57
CA PRO A 39 19.35 -6.52 23.98
C PRO A 39 19.13 -6.62 25.50
N ALA A 40 20.09 -6.17 26.32
CA ALA A 40 19.92 -6.11 27.77
C ALA A 40 18.86 -5.08 28.19
N ARG A 41 18.81 -3.93 27.50
CA ARG A 41 17.77 -2.91 27.72
C ARG A 41 16.39 -3.33 27.26
N TRP A 42 16.30 -4.19 26.24
CA TRP A 42 15.04 -4.86 25.88
C TRP A 42 14.50 -5.70 27.04
N SER A 43 15.35 -6.55 27.64
CA SER A 43 14.91 -7.33 28.81
C SER A 43 14.55 -6.45 29.99
N ALA A 44 15.31 -5.37 30.24
CA ALA A 44 15.03 -4.42 31.33
C ALA A 44 13.74 -3.61 31.09
N ALA A 45 13.44 -3.25 29.85
CA ALA A 45 12.19 -2.59 29.47
C ALA A 45 10.98 -3.50 29.70
N LEU A 46 11.09 -4.77 29.31
CA LEU A 46 10.04 -5.77 29.48
C LEU A 46 9.82 -6.13 30.95
N SER A 47 10.88 -6.13 31.77
CA SER A 47 10.78 -6.35 33.21
C SER A 47 10.42 -5.08 34.01
N GLY A 48 10.23 -3.93 33.36
CA GLY A 48 9.88 -2.66 34.02
C GLY A 48 11.02 -2.01 34.81
N HIS A 49 12.27 -2.38 34.55
CA HIS A 49 13.46 -1.83 35.19
C HIS A 49 14.13 -0.71 34.38
N ASP A 50 13.66 -0.43 33.15
CA ASP A 50 14.15 0.66 32.29
C ASP A 50 12.97 1.34 31.58
N ASP A 51 12.40 2.37 32.22
CA ASP A 51 11.26 3.13 31.70
C ASP A 51 11.59 3.90 30.42
N VAL A 52 12.85 4.35 30.26
CA VAL A 52 13.30 5.07 29.07
C VAL A 52 13.32 4.13 27.87
N ALA A 53 13.91 2.94 28.01
CA ALA A 53 13.91 1.94 26.95
C ALA A 53 12.48 1.51 26.59
N ARG A 54 11.59 1.36 27.58
CA ARG A 54 10.18 1.06 27.35
C ARG A 54 9.48 2.14 26.54
N MET A 55 9.63 3.42 26.92
CA MET A 55 9.07 4.56 26.18
C MET A 55 9.59 4.62 24.74
N LEU A 56 10.89 4.37 24.52
CA LEU A 56 11.47 4.32 23.18
C LEU A 56 10.88 3.19 22.33
N ILE A 57 10.71 2.00 22.90
CA ILE A 57 10.09 0.86 22.23
C ILE A 57 8.63 1.21 21.87
N ASP A 58 7.86 1.79 22.80
CA ASP A 58 6.45 2.16 22.57
C ASP A 58 6.28 3.23 21.48
N LEU A 59 7.26 4.10 21.28
CA LEU A 59 7.28 5.09 20.19
C LEU A 59 7.72 4.50 18.84
N ARG A 60 8.68 3.56 18.85
CA ARG A 60 9.31 3.03 17.62
C ARG A 60 8.58 1.82 17.04
N MET A 61 8.03 0.95 17.89
CA MET A 61 7.33 -0.26 17.49
C MET A 61 6.16 0.01 16.54
N PRO A 62 5.21 0.91 16.85
CA PRO A 62 4.05 1.11 16.00
C PRO A 62 4.44 1.67 14.63
N ARG A 63 5.43 2.55 14.60
CA ARG A 63 5.99 3.13 13.37
C ARG A 63 6.55 2.06 12.42
N LEU A 64 7.32 1.11 12.95
CA LEU A 64 7.91 0.03 12.15
C LEU A 64 6.87 -0.99 11.70
N LEU A 65 5.91 -1.33 12.57
CA LEU A 65 4.80 -2.18 12.21
C LEU A 65 3.94 -1.55 11.11
N CYS A 66 3.63 -0.25 11.19
CA CYS A 66 2.94 0.46 10.12
C CYS A 66 3.73 0.43 8.81
N ALA A 67 5.05 0.63 8.85
CA ALA A 67 5.91 0.55 7.67
C ALA A 67 5.87 -0.84 7.03
N LEU A 68 5.94 -1.89 7.84
CA LEU A 68 5.91 -3.28 7.39
C LEU A 68 4.54 -3.65 6.81
N LEU A 69 3.45 -3.29 7.48
CA LEU A 69 2.07 -3.53 7.04
C LEU A 69 1.77 -2.79 5.73
N ALA A 70 2.09 -1.49 5.66
CA ALA A 70 1.92 -0.71 4.43
C ALA A 70 2.78 -1.26 3.28
N GLY A 71 4.03 -1.63 3.56
CA GLY A 71 4.91 -2.25 2.55
C GLY A 71 4.37 -3.58 2.04
N ALA A 72 3.79 -4.42 2.91
CA ALA A 72 3.15 -5.68 2.52
C ALA A 72 1.93 -5.44 1.62
N LEU A 73 1.06 -4.50 1.98
CA LEU A 73 -0.11 -4.13 1.19
C LEU A 73 0.28 -3.57 -0.20
N LEU A 74 1.26 -2.66 -0.23
CA LEU A 74 1.79 -2.10 -1.48
C LEU A 74 2.45 -3.16 -2.36
N ALA A 75 3.20 -4.10 -1.77
CA ALA A 75 3.83 -5.19 -2.52
C ALA A 75 2.77 -6.07 -3.20
N VAL A 76 1.72 -6.42 -2.47
CA VAL A 76 0.64 -7.27 -2.99
C VAL A 76 -0.19 -6.53 -4.05
N SER A 77 -0.53 -5.26 -3.82
CA SER A 77 -1.19 -4.40 -4.82
C SER A 77 -0.35 -4.28 -6.09
N GLY A 78 0.96 -4.07 -5.95
CA GLY A 78 1.91 -3.98 -7.05
C GLY A 78 1.94 -5.25 -7.90
N VAL A 79 2.10 -6.42 -7.26
CA VAL A 79 2.09 -7.71 -7.99
C VAL A 79 0.77 -7.92 -8.74
N ALA A 80 -0.36 -7.63 -8.11
CA ALA A 80 -1.66 -7.75 -8.76
C ALA A 80 -1.80 -6.80 -9.96
N MET A 81 -1.33 -5.57 -9.82
CA MET A 81 -1.31 -4.60 -10.92
C MET A 81 -0.43 -5.08 -12.07
N GLN A 82 0.77 -5.58 -11.77
CA GLN A 82 1.71 -6.09 -12.76
C GLN A 82 1.12 -7.27 -13.53
N SER A 83 0.43 -8.19 -12.85
CA SER A 83 -0.27 -9.31 -13.48
C SER A 83 -1.43 -8.86 -14.37
N VAL A 84 -2.25 -7.92 -13.91
CA VAL A 84 -3.40 -7.41 -14.67
C VAL A 84 -2.96 -6.60 -15.89
N VAL A 85 -2.01 -5.68 -15.70
CA VAL A 85 -1.52 -4.79 -16.76
C VAL A 85 -0.55 -5.51 -17.69
N ARG A 86 -0.04 -6.68 -17.28
CA ARG A 86 1.02 -7.43 -17.96
C ARG A 86 2.27 -6.58 -18.19
N ASN A 87 2.64 -5.82 -17.17
CA ASN A 87 3.80 -4.96 -17.23
C ASN A 87 4.54 -5.00 -15.88
N PRO A 88 5.77 -5.54 -15.83
CA PRO A 88 6.53 -5.64 -14.58
C PRO A 88 6.92 -4.27 -13.98
N LEU A 89 6.79 -3.19 -14.74
CA LEU A 89 7.02 -1.82 -14.28
C LEU A 89 5.73 -1.12 -13.80
N ALA A 90 4.57 -1.79 -13.88
CA ALA A 90 3.32 -1.19 -13.44
C ALA A 90 3.23 -1.18 -11.90
N GLY A 91 2.85 -0.03 -11.35
CA GLY A 91 2.45 0.14 -9.95
C GLY A 91 1.03 0.71 -9.86
N PRO A 92 0.42 0.72 -8.66
CA PRO A 92 -0.93 1.26 -8.45
C PRO A 92 -1.04 2.75 -8.86
N GLU A 93 0.07 3.49 -8.81
CA GLU A 93 0.20 4.88 -9.26
C GLU A 93 -0.16 5.08 -10.74
N VAL A 94 -0.05 4.03 -11.56
CA VAL A 94 -0.40 4.06 -13.00
C VAL A 94 -1.90 4.25 -13.20
N LEU A 95 -2.74 3.88 -12.23
CA LEU A 95 -4.20 4.04 -12.31
C LEU A 95 -4.71 5.40 -11.82
N GLY A 96 -3.81 6.33 -11.44
CA GLY A 96 -4.25 7.59 -10.85
C GLY A 96 -4.73 7.45 -9.40
N VAL A 97 -4.61 6.27 -8.79
CA VAL A 97 -5.18 5.96 -7.46
C VAL A 97 -4.47 6.75 -6.36
N THR A 98 -3.14 6.71 -6.33
CA THR A 98 -2.32 7.43 -5.36
C THR A 98 -2.55 8.94 -5.45
N GLN A 99 -2.64 9.48 -6.66
CA GLN A 99 -2.86 10.90 -6.92
C GLN A 99 -4.29 11.32 -6.50
N GLY A 100 -5.29 10.48 -6.76
CA GLY A 100 -6.68 10.72 -6.34
C GLY A 100 -6.85 10.68 -4.82
N ALA A 101 -6.24 9.68 -4.17
CA ALA A 101 -6.16 9.61 -2.71
C ALA A 101 -5.52 10.86 -2.11
N GLY A 102 -4.43 11.34 -2.74
CA GLY A 102 -3.80 12.59 -2.35
C GLY A 102 -4.68 13.80 -2.50
N LEU A 103 -5.26 14.03 -3.68
CA LEU A 103 -6.12 15.19 -3.92
C LEU A 103 -7.26 15.28 -2.90
N VAL A 104 -7.98 14.18 -2.67
CA VAL A 104 -9.12 14.17 -1.73
C VAL A 104 -8.64 14.37 -0.29
N THR A 105 -7.49 13.80 0.08
CA THR A 105 -6.93 14.02 1.43
C THR A 105 -6.48 15.45 1.63
N LEU A 106 -5.86 16.08 0.63
CA LEU A 106 -5.47 17.48 0.69
C LEU A 106 -6.70 18.39 0.76
N PHE A 107 -7.74 18.11 -0.02
CA PHE A 107 -9.01 18.85 0.05
C PHE A 107 -9.68 18.72 1.41
N ALA A 108 -9.69 17.51 1.98
CA ALA A 108 -10.17 17.27 3.33
C ALA A 108 -9.36 18.10 4.35
N LEU A 109 -8.02 18.09 4.23
CA LEU A 109 -7.15 18.81 5.15
C LEU A 109 -7.31 20.33 5.08
N SER A 110 -7.53 20.87 3.88
CA SER A 110 -7.83 22.30 3.65
C SER A 110 -9.13 22.73 4.33
N THR A 111 -10.18 21.90 4.22
CA THR A 111 -11.49 22.20 4.80
C THR A 111 -11.56 21.96 6.31
N TRP A 112 -10.84 20.95 6.83
CA TRP A 112 -10.87 20.62 8.26
C TRP A 112 -9.46 20.25 8.81
N PRO A 113 -8.62 21.23 9.16
CA PRO A 113 -7.20 21.01 9.45
C PRO A 113 -6.88 20.12 10.67
N LEU A 114 -7.85 19.96 11.58
CA LEU A 114 -7.74 19.22 12.85
C LEU A 114 -8.38 17.83 12.81
N MET A 115 -8.67 17.31 11.61
CA MET A 115 -9.25 15.98 11.47
C MET A 115 -8.30 14.87 11.97
N GLY A 116 -8.90 13.82 12.54
CA GLY A 116 -8.16 12.65 13.03
C GLY A 116 -7.67 11.74 11.91
N HIS A 117 -6.75 10.82 12.26
CA HIS A 117 -6.14 9.88 11.30
C HIS A 117 -7.16 8.97 10.60
N ALA A 118 -8.26 8.60 11.27
CA ALA A 118 -9.31 7.79 10.68
C ALA A 118 -9.98 8.50 9.50
N THR A 119 -10.33 9.79 9.67
CA THR A 119 -10.95 10.61 8.62
C THR A 119 -10.00 10.81 7.43
N LEU A 120 -8.71 10.99 7.70
CA LEU A 120 -7.67 11.09 6.66
C LEU A 120 -7.53 9.79 5.85
N ALA A 121 -7.65 8.63 6.49
CA ALA A 121 -7.61 7.37 5.76
C ALA A 121 -8.88 7.16 4.93
N VAL A 122 -10.05 7.52 5.45
CA VAL A 122 -11.31 7.44 4.71
C VAL A 122 -11.31 8.37 3.51
N SER A 123 -10.78 9.60 3.64
CA SER A 123 -10.65 10.53 2.52
C SER A 123 -9.69 10.00 1.46
N ALA A 124 -8.54 9.44 1.86
CA ALA A 124 -7.60 8.79 0.95
C ALA A 124 -8.25 7.61 0.20
N LEU A 125 -8.91 6.71 0.93
CA LEU A 125 -9.61 5.55 0.34
C LEU A 125 -10.70 6.00 -0.64
N THR A 126 -11.45 7.05 -0.29
CA THR A 126 -12.49 7.61 -1.15
C THR A 126 -11.89 8.16 -2.44
N GLY A 127 -10.81 8.94 -2.35
CA GLY A 127 -10.13 9.50 -3.53
C GLY A 127 -9.52 8.44 -4.45
N GLY A 128 -8.85 7.44 -3.88
CA GLY A 128 -8.29 6.33 -4.64
C GLY A 128 -9.37 5.50 -5.34
N THR A 129 -10.44 5.16 -4.60
CA THR A 129 -11.57 4.40 -5.14
C THR A 129 -12.31 5.18 -6.24
N LEU A 130 -12.52 6.49 -6.06
CA LEU A 130 -13.14 7.35 -7.07
C LEU A 130 -12.29 7.41 -8.34
N SER A 131 -10.97 7.55 -8.20
CA SER A 131 -10.04 7.55 -9.32
C SER A 131 -10.07 6.24 -10.11
N LEU A 132 -10.07 5.10 -9.41
CA LEU A 132 -10.26 3.79 -10.05
C LEU A 132 -11.62 3.70 -10.74
N ALA A 133 -12.71 4.11 -10.08
CA ALA A 133 -14.06 4.03 -10.62
C ALA A 133 -14.19 4.82 -11.93
N ILE A 134 -13.63 6.03 -11.99
CA ILE A 134 -13.57 6.83 -13.22
C ILE A 134 -12.76 6.11 -14.30
N THR A 135 -11.59 5.58 -13.94
CA THR A 135 -10.73 4.84 -14.89
C THR A 135 -11.45 3.62 -15.47
N LEU A 136 -12.13 2.83 -14.64
CA LEU A 136 -12.89 1.66 -15.08
C LEU A 136 -14.12 2.06 -15.92
N ALA A 137 -14.84 3.10 -15.53
CA ALA A 137 -16.01 3.58 -16.28
C ALA A 137 -15.63 4.00 -17.71
N LEU A 138 -14.52 4.74 -17.88
CA LEU A 138 -14.03 5.17 -19.18
C LEU A 138 -13.50 4.00 -20.03
N ASN A 139 -13.00 2.94 -19.40
CA ASN A 139 -12.44 1.77 -20.08
C ASN A 139 -13.41 0.59 -20.25
N HIS A 140 -14.67 0.73 -19.81
CA HIS A 140 -15.68 -0.32 -19.91
C HIS A 140 -15.89 -0.78 -21.37
N ARG A 141 -15.95 0.17 -22.32
CA ARG A 141 -16.12 -0.14 -23.76
C ARG A 141 -14.92 -0.87 -24.36
N HIS A 142 -13.73 -0.67 -23.80
CA HIS A 142 -12.49 -1.33 -24.22
C HIS A 142 -12.24 -2.65 -23.48
N ARG A 143 -13.27 -3.21 -22.80
CA ARG A 143 -13.17 -4.42 -21.97
C ARG A 143 -11.99 -4.35 -20.99
N TYR A 144 -11.74 -3.14 -20.46
CA TYR A 144 -10.64 -2.88 -19.52
C TYR A 144 -9.26 -3.27 -20.06
N ALA A 145 -9.01 -3.14 -21.37
CA ALA A 145 -7.73 -3.50 -21.98
C ALA A 145 -6.55 -2.87 -21.20
N PRO A 146 -5.49 -3.65 -20.85
CA PRO A 146 -4.39 -3.19 -19.98
C PRO A 146 -3.79 -1.85 -20.38
N LEU A 147 -3.47 -1.68 -21.66
CA LEU A 147 -2.87 -0.45 -22.19
C LEU A 147 -3.83 0.73 -22.08
N ALA A 148 -5.10 0.54 -22.41
CA ALA A 148 -6.11 1.61 -22.37
C ALA A 148 -6.35 2.08 -20.93
N VAL A 149 -6.45 1.14 -19.99
CA VAL A 149 -6.58 1.40 -18.55
C VAL A 149 -5.37 2.16 -18.03
N ALA A 150 -4.15 1.74 -18.39
CA ALA A 150 -2.92 2.42 -17.98
C ALA A 150 -2.82 3.85 -18.54
N LEU A 151 -3.10 4.05 -19.84
CA LEU A 151 -3.07 5.38 -20.46
C LEU A 151 -4.12 6.32 -19.83
N THR A 152 -5.32 5.80 -19.58
CA THR A 152 -6.39 6.58 -18.93
C THR A 152 -6.00 6.95 -17.50
N GLY A 153 -5.43 6.01 -16.74
CA GLY A 153 -4.96 6.24 -15.38
C GLY A 153 -3.83 7.27 -15.31
N ILE A 154 -2.88 7.27 -16.25
CA ILE A 154 -1.83 8.30 -16.34
C ILE A 154 -2.44 9.69 -16.56
N VAL A 155 -3.40 9.81 -17.49
CA VAL A 155 -4.08 11.09 -17.78
C VAL A 155 -4.85 11.58 -16.56
N ILE A 156 -5.62 10.71 -15.92
CA ILE A 156 -6.39 11.01 -14.70
C ILE A 156 -5.45 11.39 -13.54
N GLY A 157 -4.36 10.65 -13.36
CA GLY A 157 -3.35 10.94 -12.33
C GLY A 157 -2.67 12.29 -12.54
N ALA A 158 -2.38 12.66 -13.79
CA ALA A 158 -1.85 13.98 -14.11
C ALA A 158 -2.85 15.11 -13.78
N LEU A 159 -4.14 14.89 -14.06
CA LEU A 159 -5.21 15.82 -13.68
C LEU A 159 -5.29 15.99 -12.16
N TRP A 160 -5.29 14.88 -11.40
CA TRP A 160 -5.31 14.93 -9.93
C TRP A 160 -4.09 15.64 -9.36
N THR A 161 -2.91 15.37 -9.92
CA THR A 161 -1.67 16.04 -9.50
C THR A 161 -1.74 17.54 -9.75
N THR A 162 -2.25 17.95 -10.90
CA THR A 162 -2.40 19.38 -11.24
C THR A 162 -3.40 20.07 -10.31
N LEU A 163 -4.53 19.42 -10.00
CA LEU A 163 -5.51 19.94 -9.05
C LEU A 163 -4.96 20.00 -7.62
N ALA A 164 -4.15 19.02 -7.21
CA ALA A 164 -3.48 19.01 -5.91
C ALA A 164 -2.47 20.17 -5.81
N GLN A 165 -1.68 20.41 -6.86
CA GLN A 165 -0.76 21.56 -6.93
C GLN A 165 -1.52 22.88 -6.89
N TRP A 166 -2.62 23.01 -7.64
CA TRP A 166 -3.47 24.20 -7.58
C TRP A 166 -3.97 24.44 -6.16
N LEU A 167 -4.50 23.42 -5.48
CA LEU A 167 -4.97 23.54 -4.09
C LEU A 167 -3.84 23.99 -3.14
N ILE A 168 -2.64 23.44 -3.28
CA ILE A 168 -1.47 23.84 -2.47
C ILE A 168 -1.13 25.32 -2.64
N THR A 169 -1.27 25.86 -3.86
CA THR A 169 -0.99 27.29 -4.11
C THR A 169 -2.04 28.24 -3.54
N GLN A 170 -3.25 27.74 -3.22
CA GLN A 170 -4.29 28.54 -2.54
C GLN A 170 -4.06 28.60 -1.02
N GLU A 171 -3.27 27.69 -0.45
CA GLU A 171 -3.06 27.57 0.99
C GLU A 171 -1.92 28.46 1.49
N SER A 172 -2.25 29.45 2.32
CA SER A 172 -1.28 30.44 2.83
C SER A 172 -0.67 30.07 4.19
N VAL A 173 -1.34 29.22 4.97
CA VAL A 173 -1.00 29.05 6.39
C VAL A 173 -0.03 27.89 6.64
N GLN A 174 -0.09 26.79 5.87
CA GLN A 174 0.82 25.63 6.04
C GLN A 174 1.05 24.81 4.75
N PRO A 175 1.55 25.39 3.64
CA PRO A 175 1.77 24.64 2.39
C PRO A 175 2.73 23.45 2.57
N ALA A 176 3.69 23.55 3.49
CA ALA A 176 4.64 22.47 3.79
C ALA A 176 3.95 21.18 4.29
N ARG A 177 2.83 21.28 5.01
CA ARG A 177 2.09 20.10 5.51
C ARG A 177 1.52 19.25 4.37
N PHE A 178 1.07 19.91 3.30
CA PHE A 178 0.57 19.25 2.09
C PHE A 178 1.69 18.54 1.34
N VAL A 179 2.85 19.18 1.22
CA VAL A 179 4.04 18.58 0.60
C VAL A 179 4.52 17.35 1.37
N VAL A 180 4.58 17.43 2.71
CA VAL A 180 4.94 16.28 3.56
C VAL A 180 3.98 15.11 3.36
N TRP A 181 2.69 15.39 3.18
CA TRP A 181 1.70 14.34 2.93
C TRP A 181 1.93 13.67 1.57
N LEU A 182 2.22 14.44 0.52
CA LEU A 182 2.52 13.90 -0.82
C LEU A 182 3.79 13.06 -0.88
N VAL A 183 4.82 13.42 -0.10
CA VAL A 183 6.05 12.61 0.02
C VAL A 183 5.79 11.32 0.80
N GLY A 184 4.88 11.37 1.77
CA GLY A 184 4.56 10.25 2.65
C GLY A 184 5.60 10.05 3.76
N GLY A 185 5.22 9.25 4.76
CA GLY A 185 6.08 8.92 5.88
C GLY A 185 5.35 8.14 6.96
N THR A 186 6.13 7.48 7.83
CA THR A 186 5.63 6.71 8.97
C THR A 186 5.81 7.47 10.30
N TYR A 187 6.08 8.77 10.24
CA TYR A 187 6.23 9.60 11.43
C TYR A 187 4.91 9.72 12.19
N GLY A 188 4.99 9.77 13.53
CA GLY A 188 3.84 9.99 14.40
C GLY A 188 2.81 8.86 14.43
N ARG A 189 3.18 7.63 14.03
CA ARG A 189 2.27 6.48 14.10
C ARG A 189 2.26 5.87 15.50
N SER A 190 1.06 5.52 15.93
CA SER A 190 0.72 4.90 17.20
C SER A 190 0.14 3.49 16.98
N TRP A 191 -0.15 2.80 18.08
CA TRP A 191 -0.84 1.50 18.05
C TRP A 191 -2.23 1.58 17.40
N GLY A 192 -2.87 2.76 17.39
CA GLY A 192 -4.15 2.96 16.72
C GLY A 192 -4.06 2.79 15.20
N GLU A 193 -3.02 3.31 14.56
CA GLU A 193 -2.83 3.13 13.11
C GLU A 193 -2.44 1.69 12.76
N VAL A 194 -1.70 1.02 13.64
CA VAL A 194 -1.38 -0.42 13.48
C VAL A 194 -2.67 -1.25 13.52
N SER A 195 -3.52 -1.06 14.52
CA SER A 195 -4.78 -1.81 14.64
C SER A 195 -5.77 -1.48 13.52
N MET A 196 -5.64 -0.30 12.90
CA MET A 196 -6.44 0.10 11.74
C MET A 196 -5.94 -0.54 10.43
N LEU A 197 -4.62 -0.70 10.24
CA LEU A 197 -4.04 -1.34 9.04
C LEU A 197 -4.05 -2.87 9.09
N LEU A 198 -3.95 -3.45 10.29
CA LEU A 198 -3.83 -4.90 10.47
C LEU A 198 -4.98 -5.70 9.83
N PRO A 199 -6.28 -5.32 9.97
CA PRO A 199 -7.38 -6.03 9.33
C PRO A 199 -7.26 -6.05 7.81
N TRP A 200 -6.82 -4.95 7.20
CA TRP A 200 -6.61 -4.87 5.75
C TRP A 200 -5.52 -5.83 5.29
N CYS A 201 -4.41 -5.94 6.04
CA CYS A 201 -3.36 -6.93 5.74
C CYS A 201 -3.87 -8.37 5.87
N VAL A 202 -4.57 -8.67 6.96
CA VAL A 202 -5.11 -10.00 7.25
C VAL A 202 -6.16 -10.42 6.22
N LEU A 203 -6.89 -9.48 5.62
CA LEU A 203 -7.86 -9.76 4.57
C LEU A 203 -7.23 -9.79 3.17
N ALA A 204 -6.40 -8.80 2.82
CA ALA A 204 -5.83 -8.67 1.49
C ALA A 204 -4.90 -9.84 1.16
N ILE A 205 -3.98 -10.21 2.06
CA ILE A 205 -2.96 -11.23 1.76
C ILE A 205 -3.59 -12.58 1.38
N PRO A 206 -4.54 -13.14 2.15
CA PRO A 206 -5.22 -14.38 1.76
C PRO A 206 -6.04 -14.24 0.46
N VAL A 207 -6.72 -13.11 0.27
CA VAL A 207 -7.50 -12.85 -0.95
C VAL A 207 -6.57 -12.88 -2.17
N PHE A 208 -5.41 -12.24 -2.10
CA PHE A 208 -4.44 -12.26 -3.18
C PHE A 208 -3.76 -13.61 -3.38
N ALA A 209 -3.49 -14.35 -2.30
CA ALA A 209 -3.02 -15.73 -2.41
C ALA A 209 -4.04 -16.62 -3.15
N TRP A 210 -5.34 -16.38 -2.93
CA TRP A 210 -6.41 -17.06 -3.66
C TRP A 210 -6.50 -16.61 -5.12
N LEU A 211 -6.29 -15.32 -5.40
CA LEU A 211 -6.26 -14.77 -6.76
C LEU A 211 -4.97 -15.09 -7.54
N ALA A 212 -3.93 -15.65 -6.90
CA ALA A 212 -2.63 -15.89 -7.53
C ALA A 212 -2.74 -16.70 -8.84
N ARG A 213 -3.46 -17.84 -8.82
CA ARG A 213 -3.66 -18.67 -10.02
C ARG A 213 -4.43 -17.93 -11.14
N PRO A 214 -5.58 -17.29 -10.87
CA PRO A 214 -6.25 -16.45 -11.87
C PRO A 214 -5.35 -15.35 -12.45
N LEU A 215 -4.53 -14.71 -11.62
CA LEU A 215 -3.60 -13.66 -12.05
C LEU A 215 -2.47 -14.20 -12.93
N ASP A 216 -1.92 -15.39 -12.62
CA ASP A 216 -0.91 -16.06 -13.44
C ASP A 216 -1.46 -16.42 -14.82
N MET A 217 -2.71 -16.90 -14.89
CA MET A 217 -3.36 -17.19 -16.16
C MET A 217 -3.64 -15.92 -16.97
N LEU A 218 -4.04 -14.81 -16.32
CA LEU A 218 -4.20 -13.51 -16.99
C LEU A 218 -2.89 -13.01 -17.62
N ALA A 219 -1.74 -13.34 -17.02
CA ALA A 219 -0.43 -12.98 -17.53
C ALA A 219 -0.10 -13.68 -18.87
N LEU A 220 -0.69 -14.84 -19.16
CA LEU A 220 -0.50 -15.58 -20.42
C LEU A 220 -1.11 -14.87 -21.65
N GLY A 221 -2.10 -13.99 -21.44
CA GLY A 221 -2.85 -13.35 -22.52
C GLY A 221 -4.36 -13.52 -22.35
N ASP A 222 -5.13 -12.60 -22.93
CA ASP A 222 -6.59 -12.60 -22.77
C ASP A 222 -7.23 -13.84 -23.41
N ASP A 223 -6.79 -14.21 -24.61
CA ASP A 223 -7.32 -15.36 -25.35
C ASP A 223 -6.98 -16.69 -24.66
N GLN A 224 -5.75 -16.81 -24.13
CA GLN A 224 -5.31 -18.00 -23.40
C GLN A 224 -6.04 -18.14 -22.06
N ALA A 225 -6.17 -17.05 -21.31
CA ALA A 225 -6.93 -17.04 -20.05
C ALA A 225 -8.41 -17.40 -20.29
N ALA A 226 -9.02 -16.84 -21.34
CA ALA A 226 -10.40 -17.14 -21.70
C ALA A 226 -10.59 -18.60 -22.15
N ALA A 227 -9.63 -19.16 -22.91
CA ALA A 227 -9.65 -20.57 -23.31
C ALA A 227 -9.53 -21.53 -22.12
N LEU A 228 -8.83 -21.11 -21.04
CA LEU A 228 -8.76 -21.83 -19.77
C LEU A 228 -10.00 -21.64 -18.88
N GLY A 229 -11.03 -20.93 -19.36
CA GLY A 229 -12.31 -20.74 -18.69
C GLY A 229 -12.38 -19.54 -17.75
N LEU A 230 -11.37 -18.65 -17.74
CA LEU A 230 -11.42 -17.47 -16.88
C LEU A 230 -12.35 -16.39 -17.45
N PRO A 231 -13.25 -15.80 -16.63
CA PRO A 231 -14.06 -14.67 -17.03
C PRO A 231 -13.24 -13.37 -16.98
N VAL A 232 -12.34 -13.18 -17.95
CA VAL A 232 -11.38 -12.06 -18.02
C VAL A 232 -12.04 -10.69 -17.79
N ALA A 233 -13.21 -10.47 -18.40
CA ALA A 233 -13.96 -9.21 -18.31
C ALA A 233 -14.46 -8.87 -16.90
N ALA A 234 -14.72 -9.88 -16.06
CA ALA A 234 -15.16 -9.69 -14.67
C ALA A 234 -13.98 -9.74 -13.69
N LEU A 235 -13.01 -10.62 -13.94
CA LEU A 235 -11.84 -10.79 -13.08
C LEU A 235 -10.95 -9.56 -13.06
N ARG A 236 -10.78 -8.88 -14.21
CA ARG A 236 -9.90 -7.71 -14.30
C ARG A 236 -10.35 -6.55 -13.42
N PRO A 237 -11.58 -6.01 -13.54
CA PRO A 237 -12.02 -4.93 -12.66
C PRO A 237 -12.00 -5.36 -11.19
N LEU A 238 -12.37 -6.60 -10.87
CA LEU A 238 -12.30 -7.12 -9.49
C LEU A 238 -10.87 -7.11 -8.94
N ALA A 239 -9.90 -7.63 -9.70
CA ALA A 239 -8.50 -7.64 -9.30
C ALA A 239 -7.95 -6.21 -9.11
N LEU A 240 -8.32 -5.28 -10.01
CA LEU A 240 -7.95 -3.87 -9.88
C LEU A 240 -8.59 -3.22 -8.66
N THR A 241 -9.84 -3.52 -8.34
CA THR A 241 -10.51 -3.02 -7.13
C THR A 241 -9.81 -3.51 -5.87
N ILE A 242 -9.50 -4.80 -5.77
CA ILE A 242 -8.80 -5.34 -4.60
C ILE A 242 -7.38 -4.75 -4.51
N ALA A 243 -6.69 -4.57 -5.63
CA ALA A 243 -5.37 -3.93 -5.67
C ALA A 243 -5.43 -2.47 -5.20
N THR A 244 -6.46 -1.73 -5.61
CA THR A 244 -6.69 -0.36 -5.16
C THR A 244 -7.05 -0.26 -3.69
N LEU A 245 -7.84 -1.19 -3.15
CA LEU A 245 -8.15 -1.20 -1.72
C LEU A 245 -6.94 -1.53 -0.84
N ALA A 246 -5.97 -2.26 -1.40
CA ALA A 246 -4.70 -2.52 -0.73
C ALA A 246 -3.67 -1.40 -0.91
N ALA A 247 -3.77 -0.56 -1.95
CA ALA A 247 -2.83 0.54 -2.21
C ALA A 247 -3.10 1.74 -1.30
#